data_AF-A0A812TV44-F1
#
_entry.id   AF-A0A812TV44-F1
#
_cell.length_a   1.000
_cell.length_b   1.000
_cell.length_c   1.000
_cell.angle_alpha   90.00
_cell.angle_beta   90.00
_cell.angle_gamma   90.00
#
_symmetry.space_group_name_H-M   'P 1'
#
loop_
_entity.id
_entity.type
_entity.pdbx_description
1 polymer ?
#
loop_
_entity_poly.entity_id
_entity_poly.type
_entity_poly.pdbx_seq_one_letter_code
_entity_poly.pdbx_strand_id
1 'polypeptide(L)'
;MVESAAGVEGVACTLLKSPAATARPPLNCAPLTDDGQVEIALMATEHPAITEFGKTAFEHMKEANALLTTCAPWQELGDFPPGALDTYRSAKAFAASLLKQLEQLDSIDLDDLKPDWGDKETVRMARRSAIAFAQQILDRLDGIQALLAAAAEKIRQERACSAQPGEAEVSLQDKYRDMFLANASSALPAAKRRRTQPATKAEVEALLKRIRSKTKQEILRQPNKAYYRRLVSLANVGELPQTPALCKEAVECMVSAAVCAVESAPSGKVLGKLFHSLQQLQELSPTASWMN
;
A
#
# COMPACT_ATOMS: atom_id res chain seq x y z
N MET A 1 23.97 11.15 55.45
CA MET A 1 24.68 10.22 54.54
C MET A 1 23.73 9.08 54.27
N VAL A 2 23.07 9.07 53.12
CA VAL A 2 22.18 7.99 52.68
C VAL A 2 22.62 7.67 51.25
N GLU A 3 23.37 6.58 51.11
CA GLU A 3 23.77 6.02 49.82
C GLU A 3 22.54 5.32 49.22
N SER A 4 22.05 5.84 48.10
CA SER A 4 21.00 5.21 47.31
C SER A 4 21.62 4.76 45.99
N ALA A 5 22.10 3.51 45.97
CA ALA A 5 22.56 2.83 44.77
C ALA A 5 21.36 2.22 44.03
N ALA A 6 20.87 2.91 43.00
CA ALA A 6 19.92 2.34 42.05
C ALA A 6 20.71 1.54 41.00
N GLY A 7 20.77 0.23 41.18
CA GLY A 7 21.25 -0.71 40.17
C GLY A 7 20.23 -0.85 39.05
N VAL A 8 20.56 -0.32 37.87
CA VAL A 8 19.83 -0.62 36.64
C VAL A 8 20.38 -1.95 36.12
N GLU A 9 19.71 -3.05 36.47
CA GLU A 9 20.00 -4.36 35.89
C GLU A 9 19.71 -4.32 34.38
N GLY A 10 20.78 -4.32 33.58
CA GLY A 10 20.69 -4.43 32.14
C GLY A 10 20.04 -5.75 31.76
N VAL A 11 18.87 -5.68 31.12
CA VAL A 11 18.19 -6.84 30.54
C VAL A 11 19.09 -7.40 29.44
N ALA A 12 19.87 -8.41 29.79
CA ALA A 12 20.67 -9.16 28.85
C ALA A 12 19.71 -9.85 27.87
N CYS A 13 19.64 -9.32 26.64
CA CYS A 13 18.91 -9.94 25.56
C CYS A 13 19.58 -11.27 25.25
N THR A 14 19.08 -12.35 25.87
CA THR A 14 19.54 -13.71 25.62
C THR A 14 19.31 -14.02 24.16
N LEU A 15 20.40 -14.00 23.40
CA LEU A 15 20.52 -14.48 22.02
C LEU A 15 19.96 -15.91 21.96
N LEU A 16 18.68 -16.04 21.62
CA LEU A 16 18.03 -17.32 21.40
C LEU A 16 18.80 -18.02 20.28
N LYS A 17 19.45 -19.13 20.63
CA LYS A 17 20.11 -20.03 19.68
C LYS A 17 19.10 -20.37 18.58
N SER A 18 19.35 -19.88 17.37
CA SER A 18 18.50 -20.17 16.20
C SER A 18 18.29 -21.67 16.09
N PRO A 19 17.04 -22.14 15.93
CA PRO A 19 16.77 -23.56 15.71
C PRO A 19 17.54 -24.02 14.48
N ALA A 20 18.17 -25.20 14.60
CA ALA A 20 18.95 -25.81 13.53
C ALA A 20 18.14 -25.78 12.22
N ALA A 21 18.66 -25.07 11.22
CA ALA A 21 18.01 -24.85 9.95
C ALA A 21 17.69 -26.20 9.30
N THR A 22 16.43 -26.62 9.35
CA THR A 22 15.94 -27.76 8.59
C THR A 22 16.21 -27.44 7.12
N ALA A 23 17.02 -28.26 6.44
CA ALA A 23 17.41 -28.04 5.05
C ALA A 23 16.14 -27.93 4.19
N ARG A 24 15.77 -26.71 3.82
CA ARG A 24 14.62 -26.47 2.96
C ARG A 24 14.98 -26.90 1.54
N PRO A 25 14.04 -27.54 0.82
CA PRO A 25 14.27 -27.86 -0.58
C PRO A 25 14.59 -26.57 -1.35
N PRO A 26 15.57 -26.61 -2.27
CA PRO A 26 15.93 -25.44 -3.05
C PRO A 26 14.72 -24.96 -3.85
N LEU A 27 14.48 -23.65 -3.86
CA LEU A 27 13.46 -23.05 -4.71
C LEU A 27 13.82 -23.36 -6.17
N ASN A 28 12.84 -23.81 -6.95
CA ASN A 28 13.01 -23.94 -8.37
C ASN A 28 12.87 -22.54 -9.00
N CYS A 29 14.01 -21.92 -9.31
CA CYS A 29 14.09 -20.60 -9.93
C CYS A 29 13.83 -20.59 -11.44
N ALA A 30 13.48 -21.74 -12.04
CA ALA A 30 13.10 -21.77 -13.44
C ALA A 30 11.83 -20.93 -13.65
N PRO A 31 11.80 -20.07 -14.68
CA PRO A 31 10.61 -19.28 -14.97
C PRO A 31 9.44 -20.20 -15.28
N LEU A 32 8.25 -19.80 -14.83
CA LEU A 32 7.01 -20.41 -15.30
C LEU A 32 6.84 -20.08 -16.77
N THR A 33 6.70 -21.12 -17.58
CA THR A 33 6.37 -21.04 -19.00
C THR A 33 4.99 -21.64 -19.20
N ASP A 34 4.10 -20.92 -19.88
CA ASP A 34 2.90 -21.53 -20.43
C ASP A 34 3.33 -22.49 -21.56
N ASP A 35 2.85 -23.73 -21.50
CA ASP A 35 3.05 -24.73 -22.55
C ASP A 35 2.10 -24.51 -23.74
N GLY A 36 1.29 -23.44 -23.68
CA GLY A 36 0.31 -23.03 -24.67
C GLY A 36 -1.04 -23.73 -24.49
N GLN A 37 -1.15 -24.72 -23.59
CA GLN A 37 -2.41 -25.41 -23.36
C GLN A 37 -3.47 -24.48 -22.77
N VAL A 38 -3.04 -23.54 -21.92
CA VAL A 38 -3.94 -22.57 -21.29
C VAL A 38 -4.44 -21.58 -22.32
N GLU A 39 -3.55 -21.04 -23.16
CA GLU A 39 -3.95 -20.13 -24.24
C GLU A 39 -4.93 -20.80 -25.22
N ILE A 40 -4.64 -22.04 -25.64
CA ILE A 40 -5.55 -22.82 -26.51
C ILE A 40 -6.91 -23.04 -25.83
N ALA A 41 -6.91 -23.41 -24.55
CA ALA A 41 -8.13 -23.60 -23.75
C ALA A 41 -8.95 -22.31 -23.64
N LEU A 42 -8.30 -21.16 -23.41
CA LEU A 42 -8.95 -19.86 -23.30
C LEU A 42 -9.50 -19.38 -24.64
N MET A 43 -8.84 -19.70 -25.76
CA MET A 43 -9.34 -19.40 -27.10
C MET A 43 -10.54 -20.27 -27.50
N ALA A 44 -10.69 -21.46 -26.91
CA ALA A 44 -11.78 -22.37 -27.22
C ALA A 44 -13.13 -21.96 -26.59
N THR A 45 -13.12 -21.02 -25.62
CA THR A 45 -14.34 -20.57 -24.93
C THR A 45 -14.51 -19.06 -24.99
N GLU A 46 -15.75 -18.61 -25.14
CA GLU A 46 -16.10 -17.18 -25.02
C GLU A 46 -16.65 -16.82 -23.63
N HIS A 47 -16.52 -17.72 -22.65
CA HIS A 47 -17.04 -17.47 -21.30
C HIS A 47 -16.29 -16.28 -20.65
N PRO A 48 -17.00 -15.18 -20.28
CA PRO A 48 -16.36 -13.94 -19.87
C PRO A 48 -15.51 -14.10 -18.59
N ALA A 49 -16.00 -14.87 -17.61
CA ALA A 49 -15.26 -15.10 -16.38
C ALA A 49 -13.97 -15.92 -16.60
N ILE A 50 -13.99 -16.91 -17.51
CA ILE A 50 -12.83 -17.76 -17.80
C ILE A 50 -11.77 -16.94 -18.56
N THR A 51 -12.21 -16.14 -19.54
CA THR A 51 -11.30 -15.27 -20.31
C THR A 51 -10.70 -14.15 -19.47
N GLU A 52 -11.47 -13.52 -18.57
CA GLU A 52 -10.96 -12.53 -17.61
C GLU A 52 -9.98 -13.15 -16.61
N PHE A 53 -10.31 -14.33 -16.09
CA PHE A 53 -9.44 -15.10 -15.22
C PHE A 53 -8.11 -15.41 -15.92
N GLY A 54 -8.16 -15.94 -17.15
CA GLY A 54 -6.99 -16.29 -17.93
C GLY A 54 -6.03 -15.12 -18.11
N LYS A 55 -6.55 -13.94 -18.50
CA LYS A 55 -5.75 -12.72 -18.61
C LYS A 55 -5.08 -12.35 -17.28
N THR A 56 -5.83 -12.43 -16.18
CA THR A 56 -5.29 -12.08 -14.86
C THR A 56 -4.25 -13.10 -14.39
N ALA A 57 -4.47 -14.39 -14.66
CA ALA A 57 -3.51 -15.45 -14.37
C ALA A 57 -2.19 -15.25 -15.14
N PHE A 58 -2.23 -14.85 -16.41
CA PHE A 58 -1.02 -14.51 -17.17
C PHE A 58 -0.25 -13.31 -16.60
N GLU A 59 -0.94 -12.26 -16.15
CA GLU A 59 -0.29 -11.14 -15.49
C GLU A 59 0.33 -11.57 -14.15
N HIS A 60 -0.38 -12.36 -13.34
CA HIS A 60 0.18 -12.92 -12.11
C HIS A 60 1.36 -13.86 -12.36
N MET A 61 1.39 -14.60 -13.47
CA MET A 61 2.56 -15.40 -13.86
C MET A 61 3.76 -14.50 -14.15
N LYS A 62 3.59 -13.40 -14.90
CA LYS A 62 4.67 -12.44 -15.17
C LYS A 62 5.19 -11.82 -13.88
N GLU A 63 4.30 -11.42 -12.98
CA GLU A 63 4.65 -10.91 -11.66
C GLU A 63 5.41 -11.95 -10.83
N ALA A 64 4.95 -13.20 -10.79
CA ALA A 64 5.63 -14.30 -10.10
C ALA A 64 7.03 -14.55 -10.68
N ASN A 65 7.19 -14.53 -12.01
CA ASN A 65 8.51 -14.66 -12.66
C ASN A 65 9.44 -13.48 -12.34
N ALA A 66 8.91 -12.25 -12.23
CA ALA A 66 9.68 -11.09 -11.81
C ALA A 66 10.14 -11.22 -10.34
N LEU A 67 9.27 -11.74 -9.46
CA LEU A 67 9.63 -12.03 -8.07
C LEU A 67 10.69 -13.14 -7.99
N LEU A 68 10.57 -14.21 -8.79
CA LEU A 68 11.59 -15.28 -8.87
C LEU A 68 12.96 -14.72 -9.29
N THR A 69 12.98 -13.90 -10.35
CA THR A 69 14.21 -13.26 -10.84
C THR A 69 14.84 -12.38 -9.75
N THR A 70 14.00 -11.71 -8.96
CA THR A 70 14.45 -10.86 -7.84
C THR A 70 15.01 -11.71 -6.68
N CYS A 71 14.39 -12.87 -6.39
CA CYS A 71 14.76 -13.72 -5.26
C CYS A 71 15.96 -14.64 -5.53
N ALA A 72 16.21 -15.01 -6.79
CA ALA A 72 17.30 -15.90 -7.19
C ALA A 72 18.68 -15.50 -6.60
N PRO A 73 19.16 -14.24 -6.75
CA PRO A 73 20.45 -13.86 -6.17
C PRO A 73 20.46 -13.91 -4.64
N TRP A 74 19.32 -13.68 -3.98
CA TRP A 74 19.24 -13.72 -2.51
C TRP A 74 19.37 -15.13 -1.97
N GLN A 75 18.85 -16.11 -2.71
CA GLN A 75 19.00 -17.52 -2.36
C GLN A 75 20.45 -18.00 -2.53
N GLU A 76 21.11 -17.58 -3.62
CA GLU A 76 22.51 -17.95 -3.89
C GLU A 76 23.48 -17.35 -2.86
N LEU A 77 23.27 -16.08 -2.51
CA LEU A 77 24.11 -15.38 -1.53
C LEU A 77 23.77 -15.73 -0.08
N GLY A 78 22.55 -16.22 0.18
CA GLY A 78 22.04 -16.44 1.54
C GLY A 78 21.82 -15.14 2.34
N ASP A 79 21.85 -13.99 1.66
CA ASP A 79 21.64 -12.67 2.25
C ASP A 79 20.40 -12.00 1.65
N PHE A 80 19.59 -11.39 2.51
CA PHE A 80 18.29 -10.85 2.14
C PHE A 80 18.24 -9.35 2.42
N PRO A 81 18.05 -8.51 1.39
CA PRO A 81 18.04 -7.07 1.56
C PRO A 81 16.77 -6.62 2.33
N PRO A 82 16.74 -5.37 2.84
CA PRO A 82 15.56 -4.81 3.51
C PRO A 82 14.27 -4.86 2.68
N GLY A 83 14.38 -4.84 1.35
CA GLY A 83 13.26 -4.96 0.41
C GLY A 83 12.62 -6.35 0.37
N ALA A 84 13.27 -7.39 0.92
CA ALA A 84 12.74 -8.76 0.97
C ALA A 84 11.39 -8.86 1.69
N LEU A 85 11.15 -8.01 2.70
CA LEU A 85 9.87 -7.96 3.41
C LEU A 85 8.73 -7.48 2.51
N ASP A 86 8.99 -6.52 1.63
CA ASP A 86 7.98 -5.99 0.71
C ASP A 86 7.72 -6.99 -0.43
N THR A 87 8.76 -7.65 -0.95
CA THR A 87 8.63 -8.78 -1.88
C THR A 87 7.78 -9.92 -1.28
N TYR A 88 8.00 -10.27 -0.01
CA TYR A 88 7.19 -11.26 0.70
C TYR A 88 5.72 -10.86 0.80
N ARG A 89 5.44 -9.58 1.13
CA ARG A 89 4.07 -9.05 1.18
C ARG A 89 3.40 -9.06 -0.18
N SER A 90 4.12 -8.70 -1.25
CA SER A 90 3.62 -8.74 -2.62
C SER A 90 3.28 -10.17 -3.04
N ALA A 91 4.16 -11.14 -2.80
CA ALA A 91 3.90 -12.55 -3.09
C ALA A 91 2.63 -13.05 -2.38
N LYS A 92 2.49 -12.73 -1.08
CA LYS A 92 1.30 -13.09 -0.29
C LYS A 92 0.02 -12.41 -0.81
N ALA A 93 0.10 -11.14 -1.21
CA ALA A 93 -1.03 -10.43 -1.77
C ALA A 93 -1.48 -11.01 -3.12
N PHE A 94 -0.54 -11.39 -3.98
CA PHE A 94 -0.83 -12.06 -5.24
C PHE A 94 -1.46 -13.43 -5.04
N ALA A 95 -0.92 -14.25 -4.13
CA ALA A 95 -1.50 -15.55 -3.80
C ALA A 95 -2.95 -15.42 -3.31
N ALA A 96 -3.23 -14.47 -2.41
CA ALA A 96 -4.58 -14.21 -1.92
C ALA A 96 -5.54 -13.72 -3.04
N SER A 97 -5.06 -12.88 -3.96
CA SER A 97 -5.83 -12.42 -5.12
C SER A 97 -6.21 -13.59 -6.03
N LEU A 98 -5.23 -14.45 -6.36
CA LEU A 98 -5.41 -15.59 -7.26
C LEU A 98 -6.33 -16.66 -6.67
N LEU A 99 -6.22 -16.94 -5.36
CA LEU A 99 -7.14 -17.84 -4.65
C LEU A 99 -8.61 -17.37 -4.72
N LYS A 100 -8.85 -16.07 -4.51
CA LYS A 100 -10.19 -15.50 -4.64
C LYS A 100 -10.75 -15.66 -6.05
N GLN A 101 -9.90 -15.50 -7.06
CA GLN A 101 -10.30 -15.69 -8.46
C GLN A 101 -10.59 -17.15 -8.79
N LEU A 102 -9.83 -18.09 -8.20
CA LEU A 102 -10.12 -19.53 -8.32
C LEU A 102 -11.49 -19.88 -7.73
N GLU A 103 -11.84 -19.37 -6.56
CA GLU A 103 -13.17 -19.57 -5.96
C GLU A 103 -14.29 -19.08 -6.89
N GLN A 104 -14.09 -17.92 -7.55
CA GLN A 104 -15.04 -17.39 -8.53
C GLN A 104 -15.16 -18.30 -9.75
N LEU A 105 -14.04 -18.77 -10.29
CA LEU A 105 -14.01 -19.70 -11.41
C LEU A 105 -14.68 -21.04 -11.06
N ASP A 106 -14.52 -21.48 -9.81
CA ASP A 106 -15.13 -22.71 -9.33
C ASP A 106 -16.64 -22.61 -9.13
N SER A 107 -17.15 -21.41 -8.86
CA SER A 107 -18.57 -21.12 -8.69
C SER A 107 -19.38 -21.08 -10.01
N ILE A 108 -18.73 -21.19 -11.18
CA ILE A 108 -19.41 -21.18 -12.47
C ILE A 108 -20.34 -22.39 -12.57
N ASP A 109 -21.64 -22.12 -12.73
CA ASP A 109 -22.64 -23.13 -13.04
C ASP A 109 -22.58 -23.49 -14.53
N LEU A 110 -22.38 -24.77 -14.82
CA LEU A 110 -22.30 -25.28 -16.19
C LEU A 110 -23.69 -25.53 -16.80
N ASP A 111 -24.77 -25.46 -16.02
CA ASP A 111 -26.14 -25.63 -16.51
C ASP A 111 -26.73 -24.31 -17.01
N ASP A 112 -26.21 -23.17 -16.55
CA ASP A 112 -26.62 -21.81 -16.93
C ASP A 112 -25.79 -21.21 -18.10
N LEU A 113 -25.11 -22.06 -18.88
CA LEU A 113 -24.26 -21.62 -19.98
C LEU A 113 -25.06 -21.10 -21.18
N LYS A 114 -24.62 -19.97 -21.73
CA LYS A 114 -25.15 -19.45 -22.99
C LYS A 114 -24.58 -20.22 -24.18
N PRO A 115 -25.36 -20.46 -25.24
CA PRO A 115 -24.89 -21.18 -26.44
C PRO A 115 -23.63 -20.56 -27.07
N ASP A 116 -23.50 -19.24 -27.03
CA ASP A 116 -22.38 -18.52 -27.65
C ASP A 116 -21.05 -18.71 -26.90
N TRP A 117 -21.07 -19.22 -25.66
CA TRP A 117 -19.85 -19.38 -24.86
C TRP A 117 -19.04 -20.65 -25.17
N GLY A 118 -19.57 -21.48 -26.07
CA GLY A 118 -19.05 -22.81 -26.38
C GLY A 118 -19.89 -23.92 -25.74
N ASP A 119 -19.62 -25.17 -26.13
CA ASP A 119 -20.30 -26.31 -25.53
C ASP A 119 -19.83 -26.55 -24.07
N LYS A 120 -20.66 -27.28 -23.31
CA LYS A 120 -20.43 -27.55 -21.89
C LYS A 120 -19.07 -28.21 -21.63
N GLU A 121 -18.60 -29.05 -22.54
CA GLU A 121 -17.33 -29.76 -22.39
C GLU A 121 -16.14 -28.83 -22.63
N THR A 122 -16.20 -27.96 -23.64
CA THR A 122 -15.15 -26.97 -23.91
C THR A 122 -14.99 -26.00 -22.75
N VAL A 123 -16.10 -25.48 -22.20
CA VAL A 123 -16.07 -24.59 -21.02
C VAL A 123 -15.49 -25.32 -19.80
N ARG A 124 -15.85 -26.59 -19.58
CA ARG A 124 -15.33 -27.42 -18.49
C ARG A 124 -13.82 -27.66 -18.64
N MET A 125 -13.36 -28.00 -19.84
CA MET A 125 -11.95 -28.20 -20.14
C MET A 125 -11.17 -26.92 -19.95
N ALA A 126 -11.68 -25.79 -20.45
CA ALA A 126 -11.05 -24.49 -20.29
C ALA A 126 -10.92 -24.09 -18.81
N ARG A 127 -11.98 -24.27 -18.02
CA ARG A 127 -11.96 -24.08 -16.57
C ARG A 127 -10.89 -24.95 -15.91
N ARG A 128 -10.84 -26.24 -16.24
CA ARG A 128 -9.86 -27.18 -15.64
C ARG A 128 -8.42 -26.76 -15.96
N SER A 129 -8.13 -26.43 -17.21
CA SER A 129 -6.80 -25.97 -17.63
C SER A 129 -6.40 -24.67 -16.93
N ALA A 130 -7.32 -23.71 -16.82
CA ALA A 130 -7.08 -22.45 -16.11
C ALA A 130 -6.81 -22.66 -14.61
N ILE A 131 -7.56 -23.56 -13.95
CA ILE A 131 -7.33 -23.92 -12.54
C ILE A 131 -5.96 -24.56 -12.36
N ALA A 132 -5.61 -25.54 -13.19
CA ALA A 132 -4.33 -26.23 -13.11
C ALA A 132 -3.15 -25.26 -13.29
N PHE A 133 -3.27 -24.31 -14.22
CA PHE A 133 -2.27 -23.27 -14.43
C PHE A 133 -2.13 -22.32 -13.24
N ALA A 134 -3.24 -21.86 -12.67
CA ALA A 134 -3.20 -21.01 -11.49
C ALA A 134 -2.63 -21.73 -10.27
N GLN A 135 -2.85 -23.04 -10.11
CA GLN A 135 -2.19 -23.85 -9.08
C GLN A 135 -0.66 -23.86 -9.24
N GLN A 136 -0.15 -23.98 -10.47
CA GLN A 136 1.30 -23.88 -10.73
C GLN A 136 1.86 -22.51 -10.31
N ILE A 137 1.11 -21.43 -10.55
CA ILE A 137 1.49 -20.08 -10.10
C ILE A 137 1.50 -20.01 -8.56
N LEU A 138 0.46 -20.53 -7.90
CA LEU A 138 0.37 -20.56 -6.44
C LEU A 138 1.52 -21.34 -5.81
N ASP A 139 1.86 -22.53 -6.33
CA ASP A 139 2.97 -23.34 -5.85
C ASP A 139 4.31 -22.58 -5.92
N ARG A 140 4.50 -21.75 -6.96
CA ARG A 140 5.68 -20.88 -7.07
C ARG A 140 5.66 -19.74 -6.06
N LEU A 141 4.53 -19.08 -5.90
CA LEU A 141 4.37 -18.01 -4.91
C LEU A 141 4.58 -18.53 -3.49
N ASP A 142 4.15 -19.75 -3.18
CA ASP A 142 4.37 -20.41 -1.89
C ASP A 142 5.85 -20.76 -1.69
N GLY A 143 6.53 -21.21 -2.74
CA GLY A 143 7.98 -21.39 -2.73
C GLY A 143 8.74 -20.09 -2.39
N ILE A 144 8.37 -18.97 -3.06
CA ILE A 144 8.94 -17.65 -2.78
C ILE A 144 8.64 -17.22 -1.33
N GLN A 145 7.40 -17.37 -0.89
CA GLN A 145 6.99 -17.03 0.47
C GLN A 145 7.76 -17.85 1.51
N ALA A 146 7.95 -19.15 1.27
CA ALA A 146 8.72 -20.02 2.14
C ALA A 146 10.17 -19.55 2.21
N LEU A 147 10.82 -19.27 1.08
CA LEU A 147 12.19 -18.74 1.03
C LEU A 147 12.32 -17.46 1.86
N LEU A 148 11.42 -16.51 1.65
CA LEU A 148 11.47 -15.19 2.28
C LEU A 148 10.98 -15.16 3.73
N ALA A 149 10.23 -16.17 4.20
CA ALA A 149 9.64 -16.16 5.54
C ALA A 149 10.69 -16.05 6.65
N ALA A 150 11.81 -16.76 6.53
CA ALA A 150 12.88 -16.70 7.53
C ALA A 150 13.56 -15.31 7.57
N ALA A 151 13.83 -14.74 6.40
CA ALA A 151 14.38 -13.39 6.29
C ALA A 151 13.40 -12.34 6.82
N ALA A 152 12.12 -12.47 6.51
CA ALA A 152 11.07 -11.56 6.97
C ALA A 152 10.95 -11.57 8.50
N GLU A 153 11.09 -12.72 9.16
CA GLU A 153 11.10 -12.77 10.62
C GLU A 153 12.37 -12.17 11.22
N LYS A 154 13.54 -12.45 10.64
CA LYS A 154 14.80 -11.84 11.08
C LYS A 154 14.72 -10.30 11.02
N ILE A 155 14.27 -9.75 9.89
CA ILE A 155 14.08 -8.29 9.72
C ILE A 155 13.07 -7.73 10.73
N ARG A 156 11.98 -8.48 11.02
CA ARG A 156 11.00 -8.05 12.04
C ARG A 156 11.59 -8.05 13.44
N GLN A 157 12.38 -9.06 13.80
CA GLN A 157 13.07 -9.13 15.08
C GLN A 157 14.11 -8.02 15.22
N GLU A 158 14.91 -7.76 14.19
CA GLU A 158 15.88 -6.65 14.18
C GLU A 158 15.19 -5.29 14.34
N ARG A 159 14.05 -5.07 13.66
CA ARG A 159 13.23 -3.86 13.85
C ARG A 159 12.64 -3.78 15.26
N ALA A 160 12.25 -4.91 15.85
CA ALA A 160 11.71 -4.95 17.22
C ALA A 160 12.80 -4.68 18.28
N CYS A 161 14.03 -5.19 18.08
CA CYS A 161 15.15 -4.94 18.99
C CYS A 161 15.76 -3.54 18.83
N SER A 162 15.79 -3.01 17.59
CA SER A 162 16.28 -1.65 17.32
C SER A 162 15.27 -0.56 17.63
N ALA A 163 13.98 -0.90 17.72
CA ALA A 163 12.99 -0.06 18.37
C ALA A 163 13.35 0.02 19.86
N GLN A 164 14.21 0.98 20.22
CA GLN A 164 14.61 1.17 21.61
C GLN A 164 13.35 1.29 22.48
N PRO A 165 13.25 0.53 23.58
CA PRO A 165 12.15 0.67 24.53
C PRO A 165 12.13 2.05 25.22
N GLY A 166 13.07 2.95 24.90
CA GLY A 166 13.19 4.30 25.45
C GLY A 166 12.35 5.39 24.78
N GLU A 167 11.78 5.18 23.59
CA GLU A 167 10.83 6.16 22.99
C GLU A 167 9.37 5.70 23.02
N ALA A 168 9.16 4.43 23.36
CA ALA A 168 7.86 3.79 23.31
C ALA A 168 7.15 3.74 24.68
N GLU A 169 7.46 4.62 25.65
CA GLU A 169 6.58 4.83 26.81
C GLU A 169 6.88 6.08 27.66
N VAL A 170 7.28 7.22 27.06
CA VAL A 170 6.67 8.45 27.59
C VAL A 170 5.22 8.33 27.14
N SER A 171 4.39 7.72 28.00
CA SER A 171 2.97 7.51 27.81
C SER A 171 2.42 8.71 27.05
N LEU A 172 1.56 8.50 26.06
CA LEU A 172 0.82 9.61 25.45
C LEU A 172 0.25 10.51 26.56
N GLN A 173 -0.15 9.95 27.72
CA GLN A 173 -0.55 10.71 28.90
C GLN A 173 0.55 11.58 29.49
N ASP A 174 1.81 11.15 29.57
CA ASP A 174 2.92 11.97 30.08
C ASP A 174 3.33 13.06 29.07
N LYS A 175 3.35 12.76 27.77
CA LYS A 175 3.49 13.81 26.73
C LYS A 175 2.33 14.81 26.78
N TYR A 176 1.10 14.37 27.08
CA TYR A 176 -0.04 15.27 27.31
C TYR A 176 0.04 15.99 28.66
N ARG A 177 0.61 15.38 29.70
CA ARG A 177 0.77 15.97 31.04
C ARG A 177 1.74 17.13 31.00
N ASP A 178 2.87 16.98 30.31
CA ASP A 178 3.83 18.07 30.12
C ASP A 178 3.27 19.16 29.20
N MET A 179 2.50 18.81 28.16
CA MET A 179 1.77 19.82 27.37
C MET A 179 0.71 20.58 28.18
N PHE A 180 0.07 19.94 29.16
CA PHE A 180 -0.90 20.60 30.05
C PHE A 180 -0.22 21.45 31.12
N LEU A 181 0.90 21.00 31.69
CA LEU A 181 1.65 21.73 32.70
C LEU A 181 2.45 22.91 32.10
N ALA A 182 3.01 22.76 30.90
CA ALA A 182 3.64 23.85 30.17
C ALA A 182 2.62 24.93 29.75
N ASN A 183 1.38 24.53 29.40
CA ASN A 183 0.29 25.48 29.17
C ASN A 183 -0.29 26.08 30.47
N ALA A 184 -0.17 25.40 31.61
CA ALA A 184 -0.64 25.91 32.89
C ALA A 184 0.29 26.97 33.51
N SER A 185 1.59 26.96 33.19
CA SER A 185 2.54 27.97 33.72
C SER A 185 2.70 29.22 32.84
N SER A 186 2.25 29.20 31.59
CA SER A 186 2.06 30.44 30.81
C SER A 186 0.71 31.06 31.13
N ALA A 187 0.61 31.61 32.35
CA ALA A 187 -0.47 32.51 32.76
C ALA A 187 -0.34 33.86 32.02
N LEU A 188 -0.40 33.82 30.69
CA LEU A 188 -0.79 34.98 29.91
C LEU A 188 -2.32 35.09 30.01
N PRO A 189 -2.87 36.30 30.17
CA PRO A 189 -4.30 36.50 30.35
C PRO A 189 -5.04 35.82 29.20
N ALA A 190 -6.05 35.02 29.55
CA ALA A 190 -6.87 34.25 28.64
C ALA A 190 -7.43 35.12 27.51
N ALA A 191 -6.66 35.25 26.43
CA ALA A 191 -7.13 35.77 25.17
C ALA A 191 -8.18 34.76 24.72
N LYS A 192 -9.46 35.15 24.83
CA LYS A 192 -10.64 34.42 24.37
C LYS A 192 -10.27 33.69 23.08
N ARG A 193 -10.01 32.38 23.15
CA ARG A 193 -9.81 31.54 21.98
C ARG A 193 -11.10 31.67 21.19
N ARG A 194 -11.08 32.53 20.17
CA ARG A 194 -12.18 32.66 19.22
C ARG A 194 -12.41 31.25 18.73
N ARG A 195 -13.56 30.69 19.08
CA ARG A 195 -14.05 29.43 18.57
C ARG A 195 -14.12 29.62 17.06
N THR A 196 -13.08 29.19 16.35
CA THR A 196 -13.01 29.31 14.89
C THR A 196 -14.22 28.56 14.39
N GLN A 197 -15.15 29.29 13.77
CA GLN A 197 -16.36 28.66 13.26
C GLN A 197 -15.94 27.52 12.32
N PRO A 198 -16.63 26.36 12.40
CA PRO A 198 -16.33 25.26 11.49
C PRO A 198 -16.47 25.78 10.05
N ALA A 199 -15.42 25.58 9.25
CA ALA A 199 -15.42 26.04 7.86
C ALA A 199 -16.64 25.51 7.13
N THR A 200 -17.38 26.41 6.51
CA THR A 200 -18.56 26.08 5.72
C THR A 200 -18.15 25.53 4.36
N LYS A 201 -19.03 24.73 3.75
CA LYS A 201 -18.83 24.19 2.39
C LYS A 201 -18.55 25.33 1.38
N ALA A 202 -19.27 26.44 1.50
CA ALA A 202 -19.11 27.61 0.63
C ALA A 202 -17.71 28.25 0.74
N GLU A 203 -17.13 28.33 1.94
CA GLU A 203 -15.77 28.86 2.14
C GLU A 203 -14.72 27.96 1.49
N VAL A 204 -14.88 26.64 1.62
CA VAL A 204 -14.02 25.65 0.98
C VAL A 204 -14.11 25.73 -0.54
N GLU A 205 -15.33 25.82 -1.10
CA GLU A 205 -15.54 25.97 -2.54
C GLU A 205 -14.96 27.28 -3.08
N ALA A 206 -15.11 28.39 -2.35
CA ALA A 206 -14.52 29.67 -2.72
C ALA A 206 -12.98 29.63 -2.71
N LEU A 207 -12.38 28.88 -1.78
CA LEU A 207 -10.94 28.69 -1.70
C LEU A 207 -10.44 27.80 -2.85
N LEU A 208 -11.13 26.70 -3.14
CA LEU A 208 -10.85 25.85 -4.30
C LEU A 208 -10.94 26.63 -5.60
N LYS A 209 -11.96 27.48 -5.77
CA LYS A 209 -12.10 28.35 -6.95
C LYS A 209 -10.89 29.28 -7.12
N ARG A 210 -10.41 29.89 -6.03
CA ARG A 210 -9.21 30.77 -6.03
C ARG A 210 -7.93 30.01 -6.38
N ILE A 211 -7.76 28.78 -5.91
CA ILE A 211 -6.59 27.96 -6.23
C ILE A 211 -6.65 27.49 -7.69
N ARG A 212 -7.83 27.05 -8.17
CA ARG A 212 -8.04 26.63 -9.57
C ARG A 212 -7.74 27.74 -10.58
N SER A 213 -8.13 28.99 -10.29
CA SER A 213 -7.82 30.11 -11.18
C SER A 213 -6.32 30.34 -11.36
N LYS A 214 -5.49 29.86 -10.42
CA LYS A 214 -4.02 29.94 -10.50
C LYS A 214 -3.41 28.75 -11.23
N THR A 215 -3.97 27.54 -11.09
CA THR A 215 -3.39 26.32 -11.67
C THR A 215 -3.76 26.08 -13.14
N LYS A 216 -4.75 26.82 -13.69
CA LYS A 216 -5.16 26.77 -15.12
C LYS A 216 -5.45 25.36 -15.67
N GLN A 217 -5.84 24.40 -14.82
CA GLN A 217 -5.99 23.01 -15.23
C GLN A 217 -7.44 22.53 -15.16
N GLU A 218 -7.80 21.68 -16.11
CA GLU A 218 -9.07 20.98 -16.16
C GLU A 218 -9.05 19.78 -15.20
N ILE A 219 -10.09 19.65 -14.38
CA ILE A 219 -10.13 18.60 -13.35
C ILE A 219 -10.58 17.30 -14.01
N LEU A 220 -9.62 16.42 -14.24
CA LEU A 220 -9.89 15.03 -14.57
C LEU A 220 -10.50 14.35 -13.34
N ARG A 221 -11.80 14.06 -13.38
CA ARG A 221 -12.48 13.30 -12.32
C ARG A 221 -11.94 11.88 -12.26
N GLN A 222 -11.39 11.51 -11.10
CA GLN A 222 -10.93 10.16 -10.79
C GLN A 222 -11.51 9.70 -9.44
N PRO A 223 -11.61 8.38 -9.18
CA PRO A 223 -12.01 7.90 -7.86
C PRO A 223 -11.00 8.34 -6.79
N ASN A 224 -11.47 8.68 -5.58
CA ASN A 224 -10.62 9.17 -4.48
C ASN A 224 -9.41 8.28 -4.17
N LYS A 225 -9.54 6.96 -4.36
CA LYS A 225 -8.45 5.99 -4.19
C LYS A 225 -7.29 6.23 -5.15
N ALA A 226 -7.55 6.69 -6.37
CA ALA A 226 -6.52 7.01 -7.36
C ALA A 226 -5.71 8.24 -6.95
N TYR A 227 -6.36 9.32 -6.51
CA TYR A 227 -5.66 10.49 -5.99
C TYR A 227 -4.81 10.16 -4.76
N TYR A 228 -5.33 9.34 -3.83
CA TYR A 228 -4.57 8.93 -2.66
C TYR A 228 -3.28 8.18 -3.04
N ARG A 229 -3.37 7.21 -3.95
CA ARG A 229 -2.19 6.49 -4.45
C ARG A 229 -1.18 7.44 -5.09
N ARG A 230 -1.64 8.38 -5.90
CA ARG A 230 -0.77 9.36 -6.57
C ARG A 230 -0.10 10.30 -5.58
N LEU A 231 -0.83 10.81 -4.58
CA LEU A 231 -0.26 11.64 -3.52
C LEU A 231 0.78 10.89 -2.68
N VAL A 232 0.53 9.62 -2.34
CA VAL A 232 1.51 8.78 -1.64
C VAL A 232 2.75 8.55 -2.49
N SER A 233 2.57 8.28 -3.78
CA SER A 233 3.70 8.13 -4.73
C SER A 233 4.54 9.40 -4.80
N LEU A 234 3.91 10.56 -4.90
CA LEU A 234 4.59 11.85 -4.95
C LEU A 234 5.29 12.17 -3.62
N ALA A 235 4.66 11.89 -2.48
CA ALA A 235 5.25 12.11 -1.15
C ALA A 235 6.52 11.27 -0.91
N ASN A 236 6.66 10.13 -1.59
CA ASN A 236 7.85 9.28 -1.50
C ASN A 236 9.00 9.74 -2.41
N VAL A 237 8.79 10.76 -3.25
CA VAL A 237 9.87 11.35 -4.06
C VAL A 237 10.67 12.32 -3.19
N GLY A 238 11.88 11.91 -2.79
CA GLY A 238 12.73 12.71 -1.88
C GLY A 238 13.10 14.10 -2.40
N GLU A 239 13.03 14.32 -3.72
CA GLU A 239 13.37 15.58 -4.38
C GLU A 239 12.15 16.44 -4.74
N LEU A 240 10.96 16.13 -4.21
CA LEU A 240 9.74 16.87 -4.49
C LEU A 240 9.90 18.41 -4.39
N PRO A 241 10.48 18.99 -3.32
CA PRO A 241 10.64 20.45 -3.24
C PRO A 241 11.66 21.03 -4.22
N GLN A 242 12.56 20.21 -4.77
CA GLN A 242 13.61 20.64 -5.69
C GLN A 242 13.16 20.61 -7.15
N THR A 243 12.09 19.87 -7.45
CA THR A 243 11.57 19.72 -8.81
C THR A 243 10.24 20.47 -8.97
N PRO A 244 10.22 21.65 -9.60
CA PRO A 244 9.01 22.47 -9.69
C PRO A 244 7.85 21.78 -10.41
N ALA A 245 8.15 20.92 -11.39
CA ALA A 245 7.16 20.12 -12.11
C ALA A 245 6.42 19.13 -11.20
N LEU A 246 7.15 18.44 -10.31
CA LEU A 246 6.57 17.49 -9.35
C LEU A 246 5.77 18.20 -8.26
N CYS A 247 6.24 19.37 -7.81
CA CYS A 247 5.46 20.23 -6.91
C CYS A 247 4.14 20.63 -7.55
N LYS A 248 4.17 21.08 -8.81
CA LYS A 248 2.97 21.43 -9.57
C LYS A 248 2.00 20.25 -9.65
N GLU A 249 2.48 19.07 -10.03
CA GLU A 249 1.68 17.85 -10.11
C GLU A 249 1.05 17.47 -8.75
N ALA A 250 1.80 17.59 -7.66
CA ALA A 250 1.30 17.32 -6.32
C ALA A 250 0.18 18.30 -5.92
N VAL A 251 0.37 19.60 -6.17
CA VAL A 251 -0.65 20.63 -5.92
C VAL A 251 -1.92 20.36 -6.74
N GLU A 252 -1.77 20.04 -8.02
CA GLU A 252 -2.89 19.68 -8.91
C GLU A 252 -3.65 18.45 -8.41
N CYS A 253 -2.91 17.43 -7.98
CA CYS A 253 -3.49 16.20 -7.42
C CYS A 253 -4.26 16.48 -6.11
N MET A 254 -3.71 17.30 -5.22
CA MET A 254 -4.38 17.69 -3.97
C MET A 254 -5.65 18.50 -4.22
N VAL A 255 -5.61 19.45 -5.16
CA VAL A 255 -6.79 20.26 -5.53
C VAL A 255 -7.89 19.35 -6.11
N SER A 256 -7.53 18.43 -7.00
CA SER A 256 -8.48 17.49 -7.59
C SER A 256 -9.11 16.57 -6.54
N ALA A 257 -8.30 16.03 -5.62
CA ALA A 257 -8.79 15.22 -4.51
C ALA A 257 -9.74 16.00 -3.60
N ALA A 258 -9.41 17.27 -3.30
CA ALA A 258 -10.21 18.12 -2.44
C ALA A 258 -11.58 18.44 -3.06
N VAL A 259 -11.64 18.59 -4.38
CA VAL A 259 -12.89 18.79 -5.12
C VAL A 259 -13.78 17.56 -5.01
N CYS A 260 -13.24 16.37 -5.29
CA CYS A 260 -14.00 15.13 -5.16
C CYS A 260 -14.45 14.88 -3.72
N ALA A 261 -13.64 15.24 -2.73
CA ALA A 261 -14.02 15.16 -1.32
C ALA A 261 -15.21 16.08 -1.00
N VAL A 262 -15.24 17.32 -1.50
CA VAL A 262 -16.35 18.26 -1.26
C VAL A 262 -17.64 17.81 -1.96
N GLU A 263 -17.54 17.26 -3.16
CA GLU A 263 -18.67 16.69 -3.91
C GLU A 263 -19.34 15.53 -3.15
N SER A 264 -18.57 14.76 -2.36
CA SER A 264 -19.08 13.65 -1.54
C SER A 264 -19.83 14.07 -0.26
N ALA A 265 -20.10 15.37 -0.07
CA ALA A 265 -20.77 15.93 1.11
C ALA A 265 -20.14 15.49 2.45
N PRO A 266 -18.87 15.84 2.70
CA PRO A 266 -18.12 15.32 3.83
C PRO A 266 -18.58 15.98 5.15
N SER A 267 -18.30 15.32 6.27
CA SER A 267 -18.63 15.86 7.60
C SER A 267 -17.92 17.21 7.88
N GLY A 268 -18.50 18.04 8.75
CA GLY A 268 -17.92 19.35 9.11
C GLY A 268 -16.49 19.28 9.66
N LYS A 269 -16.12 18.18 10.33
CA LYS A 269 -14.73 17.94 10.78
C LYS A 269 -13.77 17.78 9.59
N VAL A 270 -14.20 17.07 8.54
CA VAL A 270 -13.40 16.87 7.32
C VAL A 270 -13.29 18.18 6.55
N LEU A 271 -14.38 18.95 6.44
CA LEU A 271 -14.36 20.28 5.84
C LEU A 271 -13.37 21.22 6.55
N GLY A 272 -13.36 21.24 7.89
CA GLY A 272 -12.41 22.06 8.65
C GLY A 272 -10.95 21.70 8.39
N LYS A 273 -10.62 20.40 8.32
CA LYS A 273 -9.26 19.93 7.97
C LYS A 273 -8.89 20.31 6.54
N LEU A 274 -9.81 20.08 5.60
CA LEU A 274 -9.60 20.36 4.19
C LEU A 274 -9.39 21.87 3.96
N PHE A 275 -10.18 22.70 4.63
CA PHE A 275 -10.02 24.16 4.62
C PHE A 275 -8.62 24.57 5.08
N HIS A 276 -8.14 24.03 6.20
CA HIS A 276 -6.82 24.36 6.72
C HIS A 276 -5.69 23.91 5.78
N SER A 277 -5.77 22.71 5.23
CA SER A 277 -4.79 22.22 4.24
C SER A 277 -4.77 23.06 2.97
N LEU A 278 -5.94 23.50 2.48
CA LEU A 278 -6.03 24.39 1.32
C LEU A 278 -5.51 25.81 1.62
N GLN A 279 -5.65 26.30 2.86
CA GLN A 279 -5.06 27.58 3.27
C GLN A 279 -3.53 27.50 3.27
N GLN A 280 -2.96 26.45 3.86
CA GLN A 280 -1.51 26.22 3.82
C GLN A 280 -1.00 26.13 2.37
N LEU A 281 -1.73 25.41 1.51
CA LEU A 281 -1.41 25.33 0.09
C LEU A 281 -1.45 26.70 -0.61
N GLN A 282 -2.43 27.53 -0.26
CA GLN A 282 -2.55 28.88 -0.79
C GLN A 282 -1.40 29.79 -0.35
N GLU A 283 -0.91 29.64 0.88
CA GLU A 283 0.24 30.39 1.42
C GLU A 283 1.56 30.01 0.74
N LEU A 284 1.68 28.76 0.26
CA LEU A 284 2.84 28.28 -0.50
C LEU A 284 2.83 28.71 -1.99
N SER A 285 1.66 29.07 -2.52
CA SER A 285 1.46 29.52 -3.91
C SER A 285 2.18 30.83 -4.31
N PRO A 286 2.24 31.91 -3.50
CA PRO A 286 2.89 33.17 -3.90
C PRO A 286 4.42 33.09 -4.00
N THR A 287 5.07 32.13 -3.34
CA THR A 287 6.54 31.94 -3.39
C THR A 287 6.98 31.01 -4.53
N ALA A 288 6.04 30.35 -5.18
CA ALA A 288 6.28 29.39 -6.24
C ALA A 288 6.45 30.09 -7.61
N SER A 289 7.69 30.30 -8.06
CA SER A 289 7.95 30.85 -9.42
C SER A 289 7.40 29.97 -10.55
N TRP A 290 7.03 28.72 -10.26
CA TRP A 290 6.52 27.73 -11.19
C TRP A 290 5.03 27.84 -11.54
N MET A 291 4.33 28.85 -10.99
CA MET A 291 2.93 29.14 -11.34
C MET A 291 2.75 30.21 -12.44
N ASN A 292 3.84 30.87 -12.86
CA ASN A 292 3.86 31.75 -14.03
C ASN A 292 4.37 31.00 -15.25
#